data_AF-A0AAD1NIJ8-F1
#
_entry.id   AF-A0AAD1NIJ8-F1
#
_cell.length_a   1.000
_cell.length_b   1.000
_cell.length_c   1.000
_cell.angle_alpha   90.00
_cell.angle_beta   90.00
_cell.angle_gamma   90.00
#
_symmetry.space_group_name_H-M   'P 1'
#
loop_
_entity.id
_entity.type
_entity.pdbx_description
1 polymer ?
#
loop_
_entity_poly.entity_id
_entity_poly.type
_entity_poly.pdbx_seq_one_letter_code
_entity_poly.pdbx_strand_id
1 'polypeptide(L)'
;MTKFEEEVKRPKKAYIDPFSKRDVDFTELAKKFTEGAQTLKEWKEYAFLLEDKLKLQQQALPVVPECVADAIAWDEQIDNSIAETLKDIFTANDKDLKEAGLWVKNNPEKYIIARNIGYTVEKPQLFYIDLPKVFGLSDSTSDSTFVSKAESGIISEFTKGKDYALKLTE
;
A
#
# COMPACT_ATOMS: atom_id res chain seq x y z
N MET A 1 -35.12 -58.05 -65.38
CA MET A 1 -34.16 -57.30 -64.55
C MET A 1 -32.93 -58.15 -64.39
N THR A 2 -31.88 -57.86 -65.16
CA THR A 2 -30.65 -58.65 -65.21
C THR A 2 -29.69 -58.14 -64.14
N LYS A 3 -29.26 -59.01 -63.23
CA LYS A 3 -28.27 -58.75 -62.19
C LYS A 3 -26.87 -58.73 -62.83
N PHE A 4 -26.04 -57.76 -62.45
CA PHE A 4 -24.59 -57.83 -62.64
C PHE A 4 -23.94 -57.71 -61.26
N GLU A 5 -23.43 -58.84 -60.76
CA GLU A 5 -22.45 -58.88 -59.69
C GLU A 5 -21.08 -58.71 -60.35
N GLU A 6 -20.44 -57.56 -60.15
CA GLU A 6 -19.04 -57.37 -60.52
C GLU A 6 -18.19 -57.49 -59.25
N GLU A 7 -17.58 -58.66 -59.06
CA GLU A 7 -16.56 -58.90 -58.04
C GLU A 7 -15.33 -58.02 -58.33
N VAL A 8 -15.23 -56.88 -57.64
CA VAL A 8 -14.05 -56.02 -57.71
C VAL A 8 -12.89 -56.66 -56.94
N LYS A 9 -12.07 -57.42 -57.67
CA LYS A 9 -10.81 -58.00 -57.19
C LYS A 9 -9.84 -56.88 -56.81
N ARG A 10 -9.63 -56.63 -55.51
CA ARG A 10 -8.69 -55.58 -55.05
C ARG A 10 -7.24 -55.92 -55.47
N PRO A 11 -6.51 -55.02 -56.13
CA PRO A 11 -5.09 -55.22 -56.39
C PRO A 11 -4.30 -55.18 -55.08
N LYS A 12 -3.35 -56.11 -54.90
CA LYS A 12 -2.38 -56.11 -53.79
C LYS A 12 -1.48 -54.88 -53.92
N LYS A 13 -1.87 -53.76 -53.32
CA LYS A 13 -0.97 -52.63 -53.11
C LYS A 13 -0.10 -52.94 -51.90
N ALA A 14 1.22 -52.94 -52.08
CA ALA A 14 2.17 -52.96 -50.98
C ALA A 14 1.81 -51.83 -50.00
N TYR A 15 1.65 -52.17 -48.73
CA TYR A 15 1.45 -51.19 -47.66
C TYR A 15 2.72 -50.35 -47.56
N ILE A 16 2.68 -49.15 -48.13
CA ILE A 16 3.72 -48.14 -47.94
C ILE A 16 3.31 -47.40 -46.68
N ASP A 17 4.04 -47.60 -45.59
CA ASP A 17 3.87 -46.80 -44.38
C ASP A 17 4.12 -45.31 -44.73
N PRO A 18 3.10 -44.43 -44.61
CA PRO A 18 3.22 -43.01 -44.95
C PRO A 18 4.18 -42.25 -44.01
N PHE A 19 4.73 -42.90 -42.98
CA PHE A 19 5.73 -42.36 -42.07
C PHE A 19 7.16 -42.87 -42.33
N SER A 20 7.34 -43.94 -43.13
CA SER A 20 8.64 -44.59 -43.32
C SER A 20 9.65 -43.81 -44.19
N LYS A 21 9.26 -42.70 -44.84
CA LYS A 21 10.14 -41.93 -45.75
C LYS A 21 10.18 -40.42 -45.48
N ARG A 22 9.65 -39.96 -44.35
CA ARG A 22 9.79 -38.55 -43.99
C ARG A 22 10.84 -38.47 -42.90
N ASP A 23 12.09 -38.28 -43.30
CA ASP A 23 13.15 -37.78 -42.41
C ASP A 23 12.80 -36.32 -42.06
N VAL A 24 11.78 -36.14 -41.21
CA VAL A 24 11.42 -34.82 -40.68
C VAL A 24 12.36 -34.55 -39.55
N ASP A 25 13.31 -33.65 -39.78
CA ASP A 25 14.18 -33.15 -38.73
C ASP A 25 13.38 -32.24 -37.80
N PHE A 26 13.13 -32.70 -36.58
CA PHE A 26 12.42 -31.94 -35.54
C PHE A 26 13.35 -31.00 -34.75
N THR A 27 14.65 -30.94 -35.08
CA THR A 27 15.63 -30.13 -34.36
C THR A 27 15.25 -28.65 -34.34
N GLU A 28 14.75 -28.10 -35.47
CA GLU A 28 14.33 -26.70 -35.54
C GLU A 28 13.07 -26.42 -34.68
N LEU A 29 12.13 -27.36 -34.65
CA LEU A 29 10.91 -27.25 -33.85
C LEU A 29 11.23 -27.32 -32.35
N ALA A 30 12.12 -28.25 -31.97
CA ALA A 30 12.59 -28.39 -30.59
C ALA A 30 13.31 -27.11 -30.12
N LYS A 31 14.16 -26.53 -30.97
CA LYS A 31 14.86 -25.26 -30.68
C LYS A 31 13.89 -24.12 -30.40
N LYS A 32 12.86 -23.92 -31.24
CA LYS A 32 11.84 -22.89 -31.04
C LYS A 32 11.04 -23.09 -29.74
N PHE A 33 10.77 -24.34 -29.37
CA PHE A 33 10.08 -24.64 -28.11
C PHE A 33 10.95 -24.30 -26.89
N THR A 34 12.24 -24.62 -26.92
CA THR A 34 13.20 -24.29 -25.86
C THR A 34 13.39 -22.78 -25.71
N GLU A 35 13.54 -22.06 -26.84
CA GLU A 35 13.65 -20.60 -26.85
C GLU A 35 12.39 -19.95 -26.26
N GLY A 36 11.19 -20.37 -26.68
CA GLY A 36 9.93 -19.87 -26.12
C GLY A 36 9.78 -20.13 -24.62
N ALA A 37 10.21 -21.30 -24.14
CA ALA A 37 10.20 -21.63 -22.72
C ALA A 37 11.18 -20.76 -21.91
N GLN A 38 12.35 -20.47 -22.46
CA GLN A 38 13.35 -19.60 -21.84
C GLN A 38 12.85 -18.16 -21.76
N THR A 39 12.30 -17.63 -22.86
CA THR A 39 11.67 -16.31 -22.88
C THR A 39 10.58 -16.19 -21.81
N LEU A 40 9.67 -17.16 -21.69
CA LEU A 40 8.62 -17.14 -20.68
C LEU A 40 9.17 -17.11 -19.24
N LYS A 41 10.28 -17.81 -18.98
CA LYS A 41 10.96 -17.79 -17.68
C LYS A 41 11.51 -16.39 -17.37
N GLU A 42 12.17 -15.77 -18.34
CA GLU A 42 12.72 -14.41 -18.22
C GLU A 42 11.61 -13.37 -17.96
N TRP A 43 10.47 -13.46 -18.66
CA TRP A 43 9.31 -12.59 -18.41
C TRP A 43 8.73 -12.75 -17.00
N LYS A 44 8.69 -13.98 -16.47
CA LYS A 44 8.23 -14.24 -15.10
C LYS A 44 9.19 -13.67 -14.06
N GLU A 45 10.48 -13.86 -14.24
CA GLU A 45 11.52 -13.29 -13.36
C GLU A 45 11.48 -11.75 -13.40
N TYR A 46 11.28 -11.16 -14.58
CA TYR A 46 11.13 -9.71 -14.73
C TYR A 46 9.86 -9.17 -14.05
N ALA A 47 8.73 -9.85 -14.21
CA ALA A 47 7.48 -9.48 -13.53
C ALA A 47 7.63 -9.55 -12.00
N PHE A 48 8.30 -10.58 -11.47
CA PHE A 48 8.57 -10.70 -10.04
C PHE A 48 9.51 -9.61 -9.53
N LEU A 49 10.59 -9.30 -10.27
CA LEU A 49 11.49 -8.18 -9.95
C LEU A 49 10.77 -6.82 -9.96
N LEU A 50 9.82 -6.62 -10.87
CA LEU A 50 8.99 -5.41 -10.89
C LEU A 50 8.04 -5.35 -9.70
N GLU A 51 7.41 -6.47 -9.34
CA GLU A 51 6.53 -6.55 -8.18
C GLU A 51 7.29 -6.28 -6.88
N ASP A 52 8.50 -6.81 -6.73
CA ASP A 52 9.37 -6.59 -5.57
C ASP A 52 9.85 -5.13 -5.50
N LYS A 53 10.24 -4.55 -6.63
CA LYS A 53 10.57 -3.11 -6.72
C LYS A 53 9.38 -2.21 -6.40
N LEU A 54 8.16 -2.59 -6.82
CA LEU A 54 6.93 -1.85 -6.52
C LEU A 54 6.56 -1.95 -5.05
N LYS A 55 6.76 -3.12 -4.43
CA LYS A 55 6.58 -3.32 -2.97
C LYS A 55 7.59 -2.53 -2.15
N LEU A 56 8.85 -2.49 -2.57
CA LEU A 56 9.89 -1.66 -1.94
C LEU A 56 9.67 -0.16 -2.16
N GLN A 57 8.95 0.22 -3.22
CA GLN A 57 8.47 1.58 -3.48
C GLN A 57 7.11 1.91 -2.85
N GLN A 58 6.57 1.08 -1.93
CA GLN A 58 5.59 1.62 -0.97
C GLN A 58 6.29 2.68 -0.13
N GLN A 59 6.30 3.90 -0.66
CA GLN A 59 6.70 5.10 0.04
C GLN A 59 5.89 5.12 1.33
N ALA A 60 6.60 5.07 2.47
CA ALA A 60 5.94 5.20 3.75
C ALA A 60 5.09 6.47 3.70
N LEU A 61 3.79 6.32 3.97
CA LEU A 61 2.86 7.45 3.94
C LEU A 61 3.42 8.57 4.84
N PRO A 62 3.30 9.84 4.42
CA PRO A 62 3.76 10.94 5.24
C PRO A 62 3.04 10.91 6.59
N VAL A 63 3.81 11.07 7.66
CA VAL A 63 3.26 11.31 9.00
C VAL A 63 2.92 12.80 9.09
N VAL A 64 1.65 13.11 9.35
CA VAL A 64 1.15 14.49 9.48
C VAL A 64 0.61 14.72 10.90
N PRO A 65 0.78 15.92 11.47
CA PRO A 65 0.14 16.29 12.73
C PRO A 65 -1.39 16.29 12.62
N GLU A 66 -2.07 16.15 13.75
CA GLU A 66 -3.54 16.15 13.84
C GLU A 66 -4.16 17.41 13.23
N CYS A 67 -3.61 18.60 13.52
CA CYS A 67 -4.12 19.85 12.96
C CYS A 67 -4.02 19.95 11.42
N VAL A 68 -3.07 19.22 10.81
CA VAL A 68 -2.93 19.14 9.35
C VAL A 68 -3.88 18.11 8.77
N ALA A 69 -4.08 16.99 9.46
CA ALA A 69 -5.08 15.98 9.08
C ALA A 69 -6.48 16.59 9.05
N ASP A 70 -6.84 17.37 10.08
CA ASP A 70 -8.10 18.09 10.13
C ASP A 70 -8.22 19.04 8.93
N ALA A 71 -7.19 19.86 8.67
CA ALA A 71 -7.21 20.79 7.54
C ALA A 71 -7.40 20.08 6.19
N ILE A 72 -6.76 18.92 5.99
CA ILE A 72 -6.94 18.10 4.79
C ILE A 72 -8.38 17.57 4.70
N ALA A 73 -8.95 17.08 5.80
CA ALA A 73 -10.33 16.60 5.81
C ALA A 73 -11.35 17.71 5.49
N TRP A 74 -11.11 18.94 5.98
CA TRP A 74 -11.90 20.11 5.61
C TRP A 74 -11.74 20.47 4.13
N ASP A 75 -10.52 20.46 3.61
CA ASP A 75 -10.24 20.76 2.20
C ASP A 75 -10.90 19.74 1.25
N GLU A 76 -10.96 18.46 1.62
CA GLU A 76 -11.62 17.39 0.86
C GLU A 76 -13.14 17.59 0.77
N GLN A 77 -13.78 18.11 1.83
CA GLN A 77 -15.23 18.36 1.83
C GLN A 77 -15.65 19.49 0.89
N ILE A 78 -14.78 20.48 0.69
CA ILE A 78 -15.08 21.68 -0.11
C ILE A 78 -14.43 21.64 -1.50
N ASP A 79 -13.81 20.52 -1.87
CA ASP A 79 -13.06 20.32 -3.12
C ASP A 79 -12.00 21.42 -3.34
N ASN A 80 -11.24 21.73 -2.27
CA ASN A 80 -10.30 22.84 -2.31
C ASN A 80 -9.07 22.49 -3.16
N SER A 81 -8.70 23.37 -4.09
CA SER A 81 -7.54 23.18 -4.96
C SER A 81 -6.23 23.20 -4.16
N ILE A 82 -5.45 22.12 -4.24
CA ILE A 82 -4.11 22.01 -3.62
C ILE A 82 -3.22 23.18 -4.07
N ALA A 83 -3.31 23.59 -5.34
CA ALA A 83 -2.47 24.66 -5.89
C ALA A 83 -2.81 26.04 -5.29
N GLU A 84 -4.10 26.36 -5.12
CA GLU A 84 -4.51 27.61 -4.48
C GLU A 84 -4.16 27.59 -2.98
N THR A 85 -4.39 26.48 -2.28
CA THR A 85 -3.99 26.34 -0.87
C THR A 85 -2.49 26.59 -0.67
N LEU A 86 -1.65 25.98 -1.50
CA LEU A 86 -0.20 26.18 -1.41
C LEU A 86 0.19 27.62 -1.73
N LYS A 87 -0.39 28.22 -2.76
CA LYS A 87 -0.14 29.61 -3.14
C LYS A 87 -0.51 30.57 -2.00
N ASP A 88 -1.67 30.40 -1.37
CA ASP A 88 -2.09 31.21 -0.23
C ASP A 88 -1.11 31.05 0.96
N ILE A 89 -0.71 29.82 1.27
CA ILE A 89 0.25 29.54 2.35
C ILE A 89 1.63 30.15 2.09
N PHE A 90 2.14 30.04 0.86
CA PHE A 90 3.47 30.57 0.51
C PHE A 90 3.48 32.10 0.38
N THR A 91 2.34 32.72 0.08
CA THR A 91 2.22 34.18 -0.01
C THR A 91 1.88 34.85 1.33
N ALA A 92 1.30 34.11 2.28
CA ALA A 92 1.05 34.59 3.63
C ALA A 92 2.35 34.75 4.45
N ASN A 93 2.36 35.72 5.38
CA ASN A 93 3.41 35.80 6.39
C ASN A 93 3.22 34.69 7.42
N ASP A 94 4.33 34.20 7.98
CA ASP A 94 4.31 33.10 8.96
C ASP A 94 3.49 33.43 10.21
N LYS A 95 3.39 34.71 10.58
CA LYS A 95 2.59 35.18 11.73
C LYS A 95 1.08 35.07 11.50
N ASP A 96 0.66 35.05 10.24
CA ASP A 96 -0.74 34.99 9.84
C ASP A 96 -1.19 33.53 9.61
N LEU A 97 -0.23 32.60 9.59
CA LEU A 97 -0.48 31.17 9.42
C LEU A 97 -0.78 30.51 10.76
N LYS A 98 -1.85 29.70 10.77
CA LYS A 98 -2.09 28.73 11.84
C LYS A 98 -1.04 27.61 11.76
N GLU A 99 -0.95 26.81 12.82
CA GLU A 99 0.01 25.70 12.93
C GLU A 99 0.01 24.77 11.71
N ALA A 100 -1.17 24.41 11.20
CA ALA A 100 -1.29 23.58 10.01
C ALA A 100 -0.68 24.26 8.77
N GLY A 101 -0.96 25.54 8.56
CA GLY A 101 -0.39 26.31 7.45
C GLY A 101 1.12 26.45 7.54
N LEU A 102 1.65 26.66 8.76
CA LEU A 102 3.09 26.72 9.00
C LEU A 102 3.76 25.36 8.75
N TRP A 103 3.11 24.26 9.15
CA TRP A 103 3.60 22.91 8.88
C TRP A 103 3.66 22.63 7.37
N VAL A 104 2.60 22.98 6.63
CA VAL A 104 2.53 22.81 5.17
C VAL A 104 3.61 23.63 4.46
N LYS A 105 3.83 24.88 4.89
CA LYS A 105 4.89 25.74 4.34
C LYS A 105 6.27 25.12 4.48
N ASN A 106 6.52 24.45 5.62
CA ASN A 106 7.77 23.76 5.91
C ASN A 106 7.87 22.35 5.31
N ASN A 107 6.74 21.74 4.92
CA ASN A 107 6.66 20.36 4.42
C ASN A 107 5.74 20.25 3.18
N PRO A 108 5.95 21.06 2.12
CA PRO A 108 5.00 21.14 1.00
C PRO A 108 4.87 19.82 0.24
N GLU A 109 5.99 19.11 0.05
CA GLU A 109 6.00 17.80 -0.62
C GLU A 109 5.18 16.76 0.14
N LYS A 110 5.32 16.70 1.47
CA LYS A 110 4.55 15.77 2.31
C LYS A 110 3.06 16.10 2.27
N TYR A 111 2.68 17.37 2.25
CA TYR A 111 1.28 17.79 2.13
C TYR A 111 0.67 17.37 0.78
N ILE A 112 1.40 17.55 -0.33
CA ILE A 112 0.95 17.12 -1.66
C ILE A 112 0.75 15.60 -1.70
N ILE A 113 1.68 14.83 -1.13
CA ILE A 113 1.57 13.37 -1.04
C ILE A 113 0.37 13.00 -0.15
N ALA A 114 0.19 13.66 0.99
CA ALA A 114 -0.92 13.42 1.91
C ALA A 114 -2.29 13.59 1.23
N ARG A 115 -2.47 14.68 0.47
CA ARG A 115 -3.73 15.00 -0.24
C ARG A 115 -4.02 14.12 -1.44
N ASN A 116 -3.02 13.49 -2.06
CA ASN A 116 -3.20 12.67 -3.28
C ASN A 116 -3.13 11.16 -3.05
N ILE A 117 -2.28 10.71 -2.12
CA ILE A 117 -1.95 9.30 -1.90
C ILE A 117 -2.44 8.84 -0.53
N GLY A 118 -2.55 9.75 0.43
CA GLY A 118 -2.94 9.47 1.82
C GLY A 118 -1.81 9.72 2.81
N TYR A 119 -2.12 9.60 4.09
CA TYR A 119 -1.21 9.93 5.20
C TYR A 119 -1.49 9.09 6.45
N THR A 120 -0.57 9.15 7.40
CA THR A 120 -0.79 8.67 8.77
C THR A 120 -0.76 9.84 9.74
N VAL A 121 -1.67 9.87 10.71
CA VAL A 121 -1.66 10.92 11.75
C VAL A 121 -0.62 10.59 12.81
N GLU A 122 0.17 11.59 13.21
CA GLU A 122 1.08 11.50 14.34
C GLU A 122 0.30 11.12 15.61
N LYS A 123 0.60 9.96 16.18
CA LYS A 123 -0.02 9.54 17.43
C LYS A 123 0.74 10.16 18.59
N PRO A 124 0.06 10.81 19.56
CA PRO A 124 0.72 11.31 20.75
C PRO A 124 1.41 10.17 21.49
N GLN A 125 2.67 10.38 21.86
CA GLN A 125 3.43 9.42 22.64
C GLN A 125 2.94 9.46 24.10
N LEU A 126 2.25 8.40 24.53
CA LEU A 126 1.77 8.27 25.90
C LEU A 126 2.91 7.78 26.81
N PHE A 127 3.12 8.47 27.93
CA PHE A 127 4.03 8.04 28.98
C PHE A 127 3.22 7.61 30.20
N TYR A 128 3.50 6.42 30.71
CA TYR A 128 2.93 5.92 31.96
C TYR A 128 3.95 6.13 33.07
N ILE A 129 3.57 6.85 34.12
CA ILE A 129 4.41 7.10 35.29
C ILE A 129 3.83 6.33 36.46
N ASP A 130 4.59 5.35 36.97
CA ASP A 130 4.27 4.69 38.23
C ASP A 130 4.71 5.58 39.39
N LEU A 131 3.73 6.11 40.13
CA LEU A 131 4.01 6.87 41.35
C LEU A 131 4.22 5.93 42.54
N PRO A 132 5.17 6.21 43.44
CA PRO A 132 5.29 5.48 44.69
C PRO A 132 4.00 5.62 45.53
N LYS A 133 3.66 4.58 46.30
CA LYS A 133 2.50 4.62 47.20
C LYS A 133 2.67 5.74 48.23
N VAL A 134 1.97 6.85 48.02
CA VAL A 134 1.92 7.96 48.99
C VAL A 134 0.79 7.68 49.98
N PHE A 135 1.14 7.51 51.26
CA PHE A 135 0.16 7.44 52.35
C PHE A 135 -0.55 8.79 52.49
N GLY A 136 -1.87 8.82 52.25
CA GLY A 136 -2.70 10.04 52.28
C GLY A 136 -3.54 10.28 51.02
N LEU A 137 -3.25 9.59 49.92
CA LEU A 137 -4.10 9.52 48.70
C LEU A 137 -4.97 8.25 48.66
N SER A 138 -5.04 7.55 49.79
CA SER A 138 -5.55 6.19 49.92
C SER A 138 -7.06 6.10 50.10
N ASP A 139 -7.84 6.94 49.42
CA ASP A 139 -9.28 6.72 49.38
C ASP A 139 -9.65 5.96 48.10
N SER A 140 -9.60 4.65 48.28
CA SER A 140 -10.24 3.59 47.49
C SER A 140 -9.70 3.31 46.08
N THR A 141 -9.29 2.05 45.89
CA THR A 141 -8.85 1.37 44.66
C THR A 141 -7.36 1.46 44.33
N SER A 142 -6.74 0.27 44.29
CA SER A 142 -5.34 -0.07 44.04
C SER A 142 -4.75 0.36 42.70
N ASP A 143 -5.47 1.16 41.93
CA ASP A 143 -5.15 1.47 40.54
C ASP A 143 -4.85 2.97 40.42
N SER A 144 -3.75 3.41 41.03
CA SER A 144 -3.26 4.79 40.92
C SER A 144 -2.41 4.98 39.66
N THR A 145 -2.82 4.41 38.54
CA THR A 145 -2.18 4.65 37.24
C THR A 145 -2.69 5.98 36.71
N PHE A 146 -1.79 6.95 36.52
CA PHE A 146 -2.09 8.22 35.88
C PHE A 146 -1.56 8.20 34.45
N VAL A 147 -2.35 8.74 33.52
CA VAL A 147 -1.97 8.92 32.12
C VAL A 147 -1.75 10.40 31.89
N SER A 148 -0.62 10.71 31.26
CA SER A 148 -0.26 12.07 30.86
C SER A 148 -0.04 12.15 29.36
N LYS A 149 -0.67 13.12 28.71
CA LYS A 149 -0.32 13.50 27.34
C LYS A 149 0.85 14.48 27.39
N ALA A 150 1.86 14.20 26.59
CA ALA A 150 2.99 15.10 26.39
C ALA A 150 2.94 15.68 24.98
N GLU A 151 3.06 17.00 24.88
CA GLU A 151 3.16 17.74 23.62
C GLU A 151 4.53 18.41 23.61
N SER A 152 5.36 18.10 22.60
CA SER A 152 6.73 18.65 22.49
C SER A 152 7.60 18.48 23.75
N GLY A 153 7.42 17.38 24.49
CA GLY A 153 8.19 17.08 25.70
C GLY A 153 7.69 17.75 26.99
N ILE A 154 6.59 18.50 26.92
CA ILE A 154 5.93 19.10 28.09
C ILE A 154 4.65 18.33 28.40
N ILE A 155 4.42 18.00 29.68
CA ILE A 155 3.18 17.35 30.11
C ILE A 155 2.04 18.39 30.07
N SER A 156 1.05 18.15 29.21
CA SER A 156 -0.06 19.07 28.95
C SER A 156 -1.28 18.75 29.82
N GLU A 157 -1.51 17.48 30.18
CA GLU A 157 -2.65 17.04 30.98
C GLU A 157 -2.32 15.82 31.86
N PHE A 158 -3.05 15.71 32.98
CA PHE A 158 -3.01 14.57 33.89
C PHE A 158 -4.43 14.04 34.12
N THR A 159 -4.65 12.75 33.92
CA THR A 159 -5.94 12.11 34.19
C THR A 159 -5.73 10.70 34.78
N LYS A 160 -6.70 10.23 35.58
CA LYS A 160 -6.70 8.85 36.08
C LYS A 160 -6.87 7.90 34.88
N GLY A 161 -6.04 6.86 34.79
CA GLY A 161 -5.90 6.06 33.57
C GLY A 161 -7.18 5.40 33.04
N LYS A 162 -8.17 5.16 33.89
CA LYS A 162 -9.49 4.61 33.47
C LYS A 162 -10.32 5.60 32.65
N ASP A 163 -10.17 6.91 32.88
CA ASP A 163 -10.98 7.93 32.21
C ASP A 163 -10.43 8.28 30.82
N TYR A 164 -9.14 8.06 30.58
CA TYR A 164 -8.51 8.30 29.28
C TYR A 164 -8.85 7.21 28.26
N ALA A 165 -8.95 5.95 28.70
CA ALA A 165 -9.34 4.82 27.85
C ALA A 165 -10.79 4.92 27.34
N LEU A 166 -11.69 5.58 28.08
CA LEU A 166 -13.08 5.79 27.68
C LEU A 166 -13.23 6.89 26.61
N LYS A 167 -12.37 7.92 26.65
CA LYS A 167 -12.44 9.05 25.71
C LYS A 167 -11.97 8.75 24.28
N LEU A 168 -11.34 7.60 24.04
CA LEU A 168 -10.87 7.19 22.71
C LEU A 168 -11.89 6.35 21.93
N THR A 169 -13.13 6.23 22.44
CA THR A 169 -14.17 5.32 21.90
C THR A 169 -15.43 6.01 21.35
N GLU A 170 -15.43 7.34 21.21
CA GLU A 170 -16.53 8.08 20.54
C GLU A 170 -16.06 8.76 19.26
#